data_AF-A0A939DS74-F1
#
_entry.id   AF-A0A939DS74-F1
#
_cell.length_a   1.000
_cell.length_b   1.000
_cell.length_c   1.000
_cell.angle_alpha   90.00
_cell.angle_beta   90.00
_cell.angle_gamma   90.00
#
_symmetry.space_group_name_H-M   'P 1'
#
loop_
_entity.id
_entity.type
_entity.pdbx_description
1 polymer ?
#
loop_
_entity_poly.entity_id
_entity_poly.type
_entity_poly.pdbx_seq_one_letter_code
_entity_poly.pdbx_strand_id
1 'polypeptide(L)' 'MLRMPITPRPHWQKTAAEFGFYFHTMYGEPYWDESAYYQFTLRQIEEELEGPTETLHQMCLEVV' A
#
# COMPACT_ATOMS: atom_id res chain seq x y z
N MET A 1 -1.61 5.36 -12.89
CA MET A 1 -1.16 5.67 -11.52
C MET A 1 -0.64 7.09 -11.45
N LEU A 2 -1.11 7.87 -10.49
CA LEU A 2 -0.59 9.22 -10.18
C LEU A 2 -0.19 9.28 -8.69
N ARG A 3 0.97 9.87 -8.37
CA ARG A 3 1.35 10.15 -6.97
C ARG A 3 0.88 11.55 -6.60
N MET A 4 -0.02 11.66 -5.64
CA MET A 4 -0.63 12.92 -5.22
C MET A 4 -0.09 13.34 -3.86
N PRO A 5 0.50 14.54 -3.71
CA PRO A 5 0.95 15.03 -2.41
C PRO A 5 -0.25 15.36 -1.52
N ILE A 6 -0.10 15.11 -0.22
CA ILE A 6 -1.07 15.49 0.81
C ILE A 6 -0.36 15.96 2.08
N THR A 7 -1.09 16.71 2.90
CA THR A 7 -0.68 16.92 4.28
C THR A 7 -0.88 15.60 5.05
N PRO A 8 0.15 15.12 5.78
CA PRO A 8 0.00 13.96 6.65
C PRO A 8 -1.21 14.05 7.56
N ARG A 9 -1.98 12.96 7.66
CA ARG A 9 -3.18 12.93 8.51
C ARG A 9 -2.82 13.24 9.97
N PRO A 10 -3.62 14.04 10.69
CA PRO A 10 -3.31 14.37 12.07
C PRO A 10 -3.32 13.10 12.93
N HIS A 11 -2.33 12.99 13.83
CA HIS A 11 -2.19 11.87 14.77
C HIS A 11 -2.06 10.47 14.14
N TRP A 12 -1.67 10.37 12.85
CA TRP A 12 -1.65 9.11 12.12
C TRP A 12 -0.78 8.02 12.79
N GLN A 13 0.31 8.39 13.48
CA GLN A 13 1.14 7.41 14.20
C GLN A 13 0.39 6.79 15.39
N LYS A 14 -0.39 7.59 16.11
CA LYS A 14 -1.23 7.10 17.21
C LYS A 14 -2.29 6.14 16.67
N THR A 15 -2.96 6.52 15.57
CA THR A 15 -3.94 5.67 14.89
C THR A 15 -3.29 4.37 14.39
N ALA A 16 -2.10 4.43 13.81
CA ALA A 16 -1.35 3.26 13.38
C ALA A 16 -1.05 2.31 14.56
N ALA A 17 -0.58 2.84 15.69
CA ALA A 17 -0.30 2.06 16.89
C ALA A 17 -1.58 1.43 17.49
N GLU A 18 -2.72 2.14 17.47
CA GLU A 18 -4.02 1.63 17.92
C GLU A 18 -4.50 0.43 17.08
N PHE A 19 -4.20 0.41 15.78
CA PHE A 19 -4.51 -0.71 14.88
C PHE A 19 -3.41 -1.79 14.83
N GLY A 20 -2.41 -1.72 15.69
CA GLY A 20 -1.33 -2.71 15.76
C GLY A 20 -0.24 -2.55 14.69
N PHE A 21 -0.24 -1.44 13.94
CA PHE A 21 0.79 -1.14 12.94
C PHE A 21 1.98 -0.39 13.58
N TYR A 22 2.82 -1.11 14.32
CA TYR A 22 3.96 -0.53 15.04
C TYR A 22 5.17 -0.21 14.15
N PHE A 23 5.17 -0.72 12.92
CA PHE A 23 6.22 -0.50 11.94
C PHE A 23 6.06 0.81 11.16
N HIS A 24 5.28 1.78 11.67
CA HIS A 24 5.12 3.09 11.02
C HIS A 24 6.41 3.92 11.01
N THR A 25 7.32 3.66 11.95
CA THR A 25 8.61 4.34 12.09
C THR A 25 9.67 3.29 12.44
N MET A 26 10.77 3.26 11.69
CA MET A 26 11.90 2.35 11.92
C MET A 26 13.19 3.15 12.05
N TYR A 27 14.00 2.86 13.06
CA TYR A 27 15.30 3.51 13.30
C TYR A 27 15.24 5.04 13.40
N GLY A 28 14.10 5.60 13.84
CA GLY A 28 13.88 7.05 13.91
C GLY A 28 13.35 7.69 12.62
N GLU A 29 13.28 6.93 11.52
CA GLU A 29 12.79 7.39 10.22
C GLU A 29 11.39 6.84 9.90
N PRO A 30 10.54 7.59 9.18
CA PRO A 30 9.25 7.08 8.73
C PRO A 30 9.43 5.89 7.79
N TYR A 31 8.86 4.73 8.14
CA TYR A 31 8.71 3.61 7.21
C TYR A 31 7.46 3.78 6.34
N TRP A 32 6.41 4.35 6.93
CA TRP A 32 5.20 4.73 6.21
C TRP A 32 5.25 6.22 5.82
N ASP A 33 5.22 6.50 4.52
CA ASP A 33 5.20 7.85 3.97
C ASP A 33 3.76 8.40 3.89
N GLU A 34 3.39 9.27 4.83
CA GLU A 34 2.10 9.96 4.85
C GLU A 34 2.06 11.27 4.02
N SER A 35 3.13 11.59 3.29
CA SER A 35 3.19 12.83 2.49
C SER A 35 2.47 12.74 1.14
N ALA A 36 2.04 11.54 0.74
CA ALA A 36 1.37 11.32 -0.53
C ALA A 36 0.50 10.06 -0.52
N TYR A 37 -0.41 9.97 -1.49
CA TYR A 37 -1.09 8.73 -1.84
C TYR A 37 -0.97 8.47 -3.34
N TYR A 38 -1.22 7.23 -3.75
CA TYR A 38 -1.29 6.86 -5.16
C TYR A 38 -2.74 6.73 -5.61
N GLN A 39 -3.08 7.42 -6.69
CA GLN A 39 -4.38 7.35 -7.34
C GLN A 39 -4.31 6.40 -8.53
N PHE A 40 -5.31 5.52 -8.63
CA PHE A 40 -5.50 4.58 -9.72
C PHE A 40 -6.91 4.71 -10.29
N THR A 41 -7.07 4.36 -11.57
CA THR A 41 -8.39 4.08 -12.14
C THR A 41 -8.80 2.64 -11.82
N LEU A 42 -10.09 2.33 -11.88
CA LEU A 42 -10.55 0.94 -11.68
C LEU A 42 -9.88 -0.02 -12.67
N ARG A 43 -9.78 0.37 -13.94
CA ARG A 43 -9.07 -0.43 -14.95
C ARG A 43 -7.62 -0.77 -14.55
N GLN A 44 -6.90 0.19 -13.98
CA GLN A 44 -5.53 -0.04 -13.51
C GLN A 44 -5.47 -1.01 -12.32
N ILE A 45 -6.49 -1.03 -11.48
CA ILE A 45 -6.58 -1.96 -10.37
C ILE A 45 -6.92 -3.35 -10.90
N GLU A 46 -8.03 -3.49 -11.61
CA GLU A 46 -8.60 -4.79 -12.01
C GLU A 46 -7.75 -5.48 -13.09
N GLU A 47 -7.38 -4.76 -14.16
CA GLU A 47 -6.71 -5.37 -15.32
C GLU A 47 -5.19 -5.33 -15.20
N GLU A 48 -4.63 -4.29 -14.58
CA GLU A 48 -3.17 -4.06 -14.59
C GLU A 48 -2.47 -4.52 -13.29
N LEU A 49 -3.20 -4.75 -12.19
CA LEU A 49 -2.65 -5.28 -10.93
C LEU A 49 -3.25 -6.62 -10.53
N GLU A 50 -4.59 -6.68 -10.36
CA GLU A 50 -5.27 -7.87 -9.86
C GLU A 50 -5.18 -9.04 -10.86
N GLY A 51 -5.51 -8.80 -12.14
CA GLY A 51 -5.46 -9.83 -13.19
C GLY A 51 -4.08 -10.52 -13.35
N PRO A 52 -2.97 -9.77 -13.47
CA PRO A 52 -1.63 -10.36 -13.52
C PRO A 52 -1.25 -11.07 -12.21
N THR A 53 -1.64 -10.53 -11.05
CA THR A 53 -1.39 -11.18 -9.75
C THR A 53 -2.08 -12.52 -9.65
N GLU A 54 -3.36 -12.59 -10.06
CA GLU A 54 -4.11 -13.85 -10.11
C GLU A 54 -3.45 -14.87 -11.05
N THR A 55 -3.03 -14.42 -12.24
CA THR A 55 -2.34 -15.28 -13.20
C THR A 55 -1.06 -15.87 -12.60
N LEU A 56 -0.23 -15.04 -11.94
CA LEU A 56 0.99 -15.50 -11.27
C LEU A 56 0.69 -16.44 -10.10
N HIS A 57 -0.37 -16.16 -9.35
CA HIS A 57 -0.81 -17.03 -8.26
C HIS A 57 -1.21 -18.41 -8.78
N GLN A 58 -2.00 -18.49 -9.85
CA GLN A 58 -2.38 -19.76 -10.47
C GLN A 58 -1.17 -20.55 -10.97
N MET A 59 -0.21 -19.88 -11.62
CA MET A 59 1.06 -20.52 -12.02
C MET A 59 1.82 -21.10 -10.82
N CYS A 60 1.79 -20.44 -9.66
CA CYS A 60 2.41 -20.97 -8.43
C CYS A 60 1.66 -22.18 -7.86
N LEU A 61 0.33 -22.23 -8.01
CA LEU A 61 -0.48 -23.38 -7.59
C LEU A 61 -0.30 -24.60 -8.52
N GLU A 62 0.05 -24.39 -9.78
CA GLU A 62 0.29 -25.50 -10.73
C GLU A 62 1.60 -26.26 -10.46
N VAL A 63 2.53 -25.66 -9.72
CA VAL A 63 3.85 -26.23 -9.45
C VAL A 63 3.98 -26.87 -8.05
N VAL A 64 2.88 -26.93 -7.27
CA VAL A 64 2.83 -27.60 -5.96
C VAL A 64 2.26 -29.01 -6.02
#